data_AF-A0ABD0PN17-F1
#
_entry.id   AF-A0ABD0PN17-F1
#
_cell.length_a   1.000
_cell.length_b   1.000
_cell.length_c   1.000
_cell.angle_alpha   90.00
_cell.angle_beta   90.00
_cell.angle_gamma   90.00
#
_symmetry.space_group_name_H-M   'P 1'
#
loop_
_entity.id
_entity.type
_entity.pdbx_description
1 polymer ?
#
loop_
_entity_poly.entity_id
_entity_poly.type
_entity_poly.pdbx_seq_one_letter_code
_entity_poly.pdbx_strand_id
1 'polypeptide(L)'
;ERFGNMTRVYYREAMGAFIVFDVTRPSTFEAVTKWKEDLDAKLSLSNGKHVATVLLANKCDQGRDVLTNNGIKMEQFCQENGFVGWFETSAK
;
A
#
# COMPACT_ATOMS: atom_id res chain seq x y z
N GLU A 1 5.89 9.02 -11.45
CA GLU A 1 5.65 10.07 -10.43
C GLU A 1 6.43 11.33 -10.78
N ARG A 2 5.72 12.46 -11.00
CA ARG A 2 6.32 13.77 -11.32
C ARG A 2 6.96 14.43 -10.09
N PHE A 3 6.72 13.88 -8.89
CA PHE A 3 7.05 14.47 -7.60
C PHE A 3 7.94 13.58 -6.72
N GLY A 4 8.66 12.61 -7.30
CA GLY A 4 9.49 11.65 -6.54
C GLY A 4 10.44 12.31 -5.54
N ASN A 5 10.94 13.52 -5.84
CA ASN A 5 11.85 14.28 -4.98
C ASN A 5 11.16 14.97 -3.78
N MET A 6 9.83 15.15 -3.80
CA MET A 6 9.08 15.84 -2.73
C MET A 6 8.41 14.90 -1.73
N THR A 7 8.40 13.60 -2.00
CA THR A 7 7.85 12.55 -1.11
C THR A 7 8.32 12.67 0.34
N ARG A 8 9.60 12.99 0.58
CA ARG A 8 10.13 13.20 1.94
C ARG A 8 9.41 14.32 2.71
N VAL A 9 8.99 15.38 2.02
CA VAL A 9 8.24 16.49 2.63
C VAL A 9 6.81 16.04 2.94
N TYR A 10 6.19 15.27 2.04
CA TYR A 10 4.82 14.79 2.21
C TYR A 10 4.65 13.73 3.29
N TYR A 11 5.68 12.92 3.54
CA TYR A 11 5.63 11.89 4.59
C TYR A 11 5.91 12.42 5.99
N ARG A 12 6.43 13.65 6.10
CA ARG A 12 6.89 14.19 7.37
C ARG A 12 5.79 14.12 8.43
N GLU A 13 6.13 13.55 9.59
CA GLU A 13 5.25 13.42 10.76
C GLU A 13 3.99 12.56 10.53
N ALA A 14 3.90 11.83 9.42
CA ALA A 14 2.81 10.87 9.24
C ALA A 14 2.92 9.74 10.29
N MET A 15 1.78 9.38 10.88
CA MET A 15 1.68 8.33 11.90
C MET A 15 1.21 6.99 11.33
N GLY A 16 0.75 6.99 10.08
CA GLY A 16 0.29 5.82 9.35
C GLY A 16 0.11 6.14 7.88
N ALA A 17 -0.05 5.11 7.06
CA ALA A 17 -0.21 5.25 5.63
C ALA A 17 -1.20 4.25 5.05
N PHE A 18 -1.85 4.65 3.97
CA PHE A 18 -2.53 3.74 3.06
C PHE A 18 -1.74 3.70 1.75
N ILE A 19 -1.38 2.50 1.29
CA ILE A 19 -0.89 2.31 -0.08
C ILE A 19 -2.03 1.68 -0.86
N VAL A 20 -2.37 2.27 -1.99
CA VAL A 20 -3.58 1.93 -2.74
C VAL A 20 -3.19 1.46 -4.13
N PHE A 21 -3.77 0.36 -4.57
CA PHE A 21 -3.69 -0.08 -5.97
C PHE A 21 -5.09 -0.24 -6.56
N ASP A 22 -5.14 -0.29 -7.88
CA ASP A 22 -6.36 -0.45 -8.65
C ASP A 22 -6.51 -1.92 -9.06
N VAL A 23 -7.56 -2.57 -8.60
CA VAL A 23 -7.78 -4.01 -8.82
C VAL A 23 -7.94 -4.38 -10.30
N THR A 24 -8.28 -3.41 -11.14
CA THR A 24 -8.46 -3.60 -12.59
C THR A 24 -7.16 -3.41 -13.38
N ARG A 25 -6.07 -2.95 -12.73
CA ARG A 25 -4.80 -2.62 -13.38
C ARG A 25 -3.61 -3.26 -12.65
N PRO A 26 -3.16 -4.45 -13.09
CA PRO A 26 -2.09 -5.21 -12.43
C PRO A 26 -0.78 -4.43 -12.20
N SER A 27 -0.38 -3.57 -13.13
CA SER A 27 0.82 -2.73 -12.99
C SER A 27 0.79 -1.79 -11.79
N THR A 28 -0.40 -1.46 -11.26
CA THR A 28 -0.52 -0.65 -10.04
C THR A 28 -0.23 -1.47 -8.78
N PHE A 29 -0.46 -2.79 -8.81
CA PHE A 29 -0.07 -3.69 -7.73
C PHE A 29 1.44 -3.90 -7.71
N GLU A 30 2.07 -4.07 -8.87
CA GLU A 30 3.53 -4.17 -9.01
C GLU A 30 4.27 -2.95 -8.43
N ALA A 31 3.63 -1.78 -8.44
CA ALA A 31 4.20 -0.55 -7.89
C ALA A 31 4.09 -0.45 -6.35
N VAL A 32 3.30 -1.30 -5.69
CA VAL A 32 3.04 -1.24 -4.23
C VAL A 32 4.33 -1.38 -3.42
N THR A 33 5.19 -2.33 -3.77
CA THR A 33 6.46 -2.57 -3.05
C THR A 33 7.39 -1.37 -3.17
N LYS A 34 7.50 -0.78 -4.36
CA LYS A 34 8.26 0.44 -4.59
C LYS A 34 7.77 1.59 -3.72
N TRP A 35 6.46 1.75 -3.55
CA TRP A 35 5.90 2.77 -2.66
C TRP A 35 6.18 2.47 -1.19
N LYS A 36 6.11 1.20 -0.80
CA LYS A 36 6.40 0.77 0.57
C LYS A 36 7.86 1.02 0.93
N GLU A 37 8.78 0.64 0.06
CA GLU A 37 10.23 0.90 0.20
C GLU A 37 10.52 2.40 0.29
N ASP A 38 9.88 3.21 -0.56
CA ASP A 38 10.04 4.67 -0.55
C ASP A 38 9.60 5.30 0.77
N LEU A 39 8.45 4.85 1.30
CA LEU A 39 7.93 5.28 2.60
C LEU A 39 8.87 4.87 3.73
N ASP A 40 9.24 3.60 3.79
CA ASP A 40 10.08 3.04 4.85
C ASP A 40 11.49 3.64 4.88
N ALA A 41 12.05 3.99 3.71
CA ALA A 41 13.36 4.61 3.59
C ALA A 41 13.37 6.08 4.06
N LYS A 42 12.22 6.76 4.04
CA LYS A 42 12.12 8.21 4.29
C LYS A 42 11.44 8.55 5.60
N LEU A 43 10.71 7.61 6.20
CA LEU A 43 9.94 7.81 7.42
C LEU A 43 10.09 6.64 8.39
N SER A 44 10.64 6.96 9.56
CA SER A 44 10.61 6.08 10.74
C SER A 44 9.99 6.86 11.90
N LEU A 45 9.25 6.15 12.73
CA LEU A 45 8.72 6.69 13.98
C LEU A 45 9.88 6.98 14.97
N SER A 46 9.59 7.75 16.02
CA SER A 46 10.57 8.10 17.06
C SER A 46 11.16 6.88 17.78
N ASN A 47 10.45 5.75 17.78
CA ASN A 47 10.90 4.48 18.33
C ASN A 47 11.69 3.61 17.32
N GLY A 48 12.04 4.16 16.15
CA GLY A 48 12.80 3.46 15.11
C GLY A 48 11.99 2.48 14.26
N LYS A 49 10.70 2.29 14.51
CA LYS A 49 9.84 1.41 13.70
C LYS A 49 9.31 2.11 12.46
N HIS A 50 8.96 1.35 11.43
CA HIS A 50 8.20 1.87 10.29
C HIS A 50 6.78 2.26 10.71
N VAL A 51 6.18 3.17 9.96
CA VAL A 51 4.78 3.56 10.16
C VAL A 51 3.84 2.42 9.81
N ALA A 52 2.75 2.29 10.58
CA ALA A 52 1.71 1.31 10.29
C ALA A 52 1.11 1.60 8.90
N THR A 53 1.21 0.63 8.00
CA THR A 53 0.77 0.78 6.61
C THR A 53 -0.27 -0.27 6.26
N VAL A 54 -1.41 0.16 5.74
CA VAL A 54 -2.49 -0.72 5.27
C VAL A 54 -2.55 -0.69 3.74
N LEU A 55 -2.70 -1.86 3.13
CA LEU A 55 -2.85 -2.00 1.68
C LEU A 55 -4.33 -1.94 1.29
N LEU A 56 -4.68 -1.07 0.35
CA LEU A 56 -6.06 -0.95 -0.15
C LEU A 56 -6.15 -1.40 -1.61
N ALA A 57 -6.94 -2.44 -1.82
CA ALA A 57 -7.31 -2.96 -3.12
C ALA A 57 -8.56 -2.21 -3.62
N ASN A 58 -8.37 -1.09 -4.31
CA ASN A 58 -9.44 -0.16 -4.63
C ASN A 58 -10.11 -0.43 -5.99
N LYS A 59 -11.38 -0.05 -6.11
CA LYS A 59 -12.30 -0.31 -7.23
C LYS A 59 -12.77 -1.77 -7.30
N CYS A 60 -12.94 -2.42 -6.16
CA CYS A 60 -13.42 -3.81 -6.10
C CYS A 60 -14.82 -3.99 -6.75
N ASP A 61 -15.60 -2.92 -6.90
CA ASP A 61 -16.84 -2.88 -7.67
C ASP A 61 -16.67 -3.23 -9.17
N GLN A 62 -15.48 -2.99 -9.72
CA GLN A 62 -15.14 -3.23 -11.14
C GLN A 62 -14.30 -4.50 -11.36
N GLY A 63 -13.80 -5.13 -10.29
CA GLY A 63 -12.80 -6.21 -10.37
C GLY A 63 -13.18 -7.49 -9.61
N ARG A 64 -14.47 -7.79 -9.49
CA ARG A 64 -15.05 -8.82 -8.60
C ARG A 64 -14.40 -10.21 -8.66
N ASP A 65 -13.79 -10.60 -9.77
CA ASP A 65 -13.22 -11.95 -9.96
C ASP A 65 -11.71 -12.08 -9.65
N VAL A 66 -10.97 -10.96 -9.57
CA VAL A 66 -9.49 -11.01 -9.50
C VAL A 66 -8.97 -11.25 -8.08
N LEU A 67 -9.70 -10.81 -7.05
CA LEU A 67 -9.24 -10.80 -5.65
C LEU A 67 -9.93 -11.79 -4.72
N THR A 68 -11.19 -12.13 -4.99
CA THR A 68 -11.99 -13.08 -4.20
C THR A 68 -11.35 -14.47 -4.06
N ASN A 69 -10.50 -14.87 -5.01
CA ASN A 69 -9.80 -16.16 -4.97
C ASN A 69 -8.38 -16.12 -4.35
N ASN A 70 -7.87 -14.97 -3.91
CA ASN A 70 -6.46 -14.82 -3.53
C ASN A 70 -6.23 -14.17 -2.15
N GLY A 71 -7.24 -14.14 -1.27
CA GLY A 71 -7.11 -13.51 0.06
C GLY A 71 -5.92 -14.01 0.88
N ILE A 72 -5.65 -15.32 0.88
CA ILE A 72 -4.48 -15.92 1.55
C ILE A 72 -3.16 -15.39 0.97
N LYS A 73 -3.06 -15.26 -0.36
CA LYS A 73 -1.85 -14.71 -0.99
C LYS A 73 -1.66 -13.24 -0.65
N MET A 74 -2.75 -12.49 -0.50
CA MET A 74 -2.68 -11.08 -0.13
C MET A 74 -2.28 -10.91 1.34
N GLU A 75 -2.75 -11.77 2.23
CA GLU A 75 -2.29 -11.83 3.62
C GLU A 75 -0.79 -12.14 3.70
N GLN A 76 -0.32 -13.15 2.95
CA GLN A 76 1.11 -13.48 2.85
C GLN A 76 1.93 -12.30 2.32
N PHE A 77 1.49 -11.69 1.22
CA PHE A 77 2.13 -10.50 0.66
C PHE A 77 2.23 -9.37 1.70
N CYS A 78 1.17 -9.13 2.47
CA CYS A 78 1.18 -8.11 3.53
C CYS A 78 2.21 -8.42 4.62
N GLN A 79 2.27 -9.67 5.08
CA GLN A 79 3.24 -10.10 6.09
C GLN A 79 4.68 -9.95 5.60
N GLU A 80 4.97 -10.37 4.37
CA GLU A 80 6.30 -10.32 3.76
C GLU A 80 6.78 -8.88 3.50
N ASN A 81 5.86 -7.95 3.21
CA ASN A 81 6.18 -6.57 2.84
C ASN A 81 5.90 -5.56 3.96
N GLY A 82 5.64 -6.00 5.19
CA GLY A 82 5.48 -5.14 6.35
C GLY A 82 4.22 -4.26 6.35
N PHE A 83 3.13 -4.76 5.77
CA PHE A 83 1.80 -4.19 5.92
C PHE A 83 1.09 -4.78 7.14
N VAL A 84 0.32 -3.97 7.86
CA VAL A 84 -0.45 -4.43 9.03
C VAL A 84 -1.74 -5.17 8.64
N GLY A 85 -2.14 -5.08 7.37
CA GLY A 85 -3.32 -5.73 6.82
C GLY A 85 -3.71 -5.13 5.48
N TRP A 86 -4.78 -5.66 4.89
CA TRP A 86 -5.33 -5.17 3.64
C TRP A 86 -6.85 -5.20 3.61
N PHE A 87 -7.44 -4.38 2.74
CA PHE A 87 -8.89 -4.32 2.54
C PHE A 87 -9.23 -4.11 1.07
N GLU A 88 -10.31 -4.74 0.63
CA GLU A 88 -11.01 -4.34 -0.59
C GLU A 88 -11.80 -3.06 -0.34
N THR A 89 -11.69 -2.12 -1.27
CA THR A 89 -12.38 -0.82 -1.16
C THR A 89 -13.01 -0.45 -2.49
N SER A 90 -14.15 0.25 -2.41
CA SER A 90 -14.72 1.00 -3.52
C SER A 90 -15.04 2.39 -3.02
N ALA A 91 -14.43 3.40 -3.63
CA ALA A 91 -14.74 4.80 -3.36
C ALA A 91 -15.96 5.30 -4.16
N LYS A 92 -16.48 4.50 -5.10
CA LYS A 92 -17.58 4.86 -6.00
C LYS A 92 -18.95 4.64 -5.35
#